data_AF-A0A7W1GD04-F1
#
_entry.id   AF-A0A7W1GD04-F1
#
_cell.length_a   1.000
_cell.length_b   1.000
_cell.length_c   1.000
_cell.angle_alpha   90.00
_cell.angle_beta   90.00
_cell.angle_gamma   90.00
#
_symmetry.space_group_name_H-M   'P 1'
#
loop_
_entity.id
_entity.type
_entity.pdbx_description
1 polymer ?
#
loop_
_entity_poly.entity_id
_entity_poly.type
_entity_poly.pdbx_seq_one_letter_code
_entity_poly.pdbx_strand_id
1 'polypeptide(L)'
;MGTFRRPKPERLAEKLMQIRVTLALSQNELIRHLGLAEELTQSEISAYERGLREPPLHVLLKYARKAGICLDVLVDDGIDLPTRLPSKPKHNI
;
A
#
# COMPACT_ATOMS: atom_id res chain seq x y z
N MET A 1 -21.16 -17.46 -5.49
CA MET A 1 -20.07 -16.80 -4.71
C MET A 1 -19.05 -17.88 -4.37
N GLY A 2 -17.78 -17.68 -4.72
CA GLY A 2 -16.72 -18.67 -4.47
C GLY A 2 -16.52 -18.89 -2.97
N THR A 3 -16.48 -20.15 -2.55
CA THR A 3 -16.40 -20.60 -1.15
C THR A 3 -14.98 -20.55 -0.58
N PHE A 4 -13.97 -20.27 -1.42
CA PHE A 4 -12.59 -20.16 -0.99
C PHE A 4 -12.28 -18.75 -0.47
N ARG A 5 -11.67 -18.67 0.72
CA ARG A 5 -11.04 -17.44 1.19
C ARG A 5 -10.01 -17.02 0.15
N ARG A 6 -10.16 -15.81 -0.39
CA ARG A 6 -9.19 -15.26 -1.33
C ARG A 6 -7.82 -15.24 -0.63
N PRO A 7 -6.77 -15.80 -1.25
CA PRO A 7 -5.42 -15.66 -0.70
C PRO A 7 -5.09 -14.17 -0.64
N LYS A 8 -4.62 -13.72 0.52
CA LYS A 8 -4.17 -12.35 0.76
C LYS A 8 -2.67 -12.37 1.06
N PRO A 9 -1.90 -11.37 0.60
CA PRO A 9 -0.50 -11.29 0.97
C PRO A 9 -0.36 -11.08 2.47
N GLU A 10 0.51 -11.86 3.11
CA GLU A 10 0.69 -11.85 4.56
C GLU A 10 1.39 -10.56 5.04
N ARG A 11 2.26 -10.00 4.20
CA ARG A 11 3.10 -8.82 4.51
C ARG A 11 2.53 -7.51 3.97
N LEU A 12 1.35 -7.52 3.35
CA LEU A 12 0.78 -6.32 2.75
C LEU A 12 0.62 -5.18 3.76
N ALA A 13 0.08 -5.48 4.95
CA ALA A 13 -0.17 -4.49 5.99
C ALA A 13 1.12 -3.80 6.46
N GLU A 14 2.15 -4.62 6.73
CA GLU A 14 3.49 -4.15 7.10
C GLU A 14 4.07 -3.23 6.03
N LYS A 15 3.99 -3.62 4.75
CA LYS A 15 4.51 -2.84 3.63
C LYS A 15 3.80 -1.48 3.48
N LEU A 16 2.48 -1.44 3.65
CA LEU A 16 1.73 -0.18 3.59
C LEU A 16 2.16 0.78 4.71
N MET A 17 2.32 0.26 5.92
CA MET A 17 2.82 1.04 7.06
C MET A 17 4.25 1.53 6.82
N GLN A 18 5.12 0.66 6.31
CA GLN A 18 6.51 0.99 5.99
C GLN A 18 6.60 2.11 4.96
N ILE A 19 5.77 2.09 3.91
CA ILE A 19 5.72 3.17 2.92
C ILE A 19 5.38 4.50 3.59
N ARG A 20 4.33 4.52 4.42
CA ARG A 20 3.90 5.75 5.10
C ARG A 20 5.02 6.32 5.97
N VAL A 21 5.64 5.48 6.79
CA VAL A 21 6.71 5.89 7.71
C VAL A 21 7.96 6.34 6.94
N THR A 22 8.33 5.65 5.86
CA THR A 22 9.49 6.01 5.03
C THR A 22 9.29 7.34 4.32
N LEU A 23 8.05 7.67 3.93
CA LEU A 23 7.68 8.98 3.39
C LEU A 23 7.52 10.06 4.46
N ALA A 24 7.70 9.72 5.75
CA ALA A 24 7.52 10.60 6.91
C ALA A 24 6.13 11.25 6.99
N LEU A 25 5.08 10.49 6.67
CA LEU A 25 3.70 10.98 6.67
C LEU A 25 2.91 10.43 7.87
N SER A 26 2.00 11.24 8.42
CA SER A 26 0.87 10.73 9.21
C SER A 26 -0.14 10.01 8.31
N GLN A 27 -1.08 9.27 8.91
CA GLN A 27 -2.13 8.58 8.15
C GLN A 27 -3.01 9.56 7.37
N ASN A 28 -3.32 10.74 7.92
CA ASN A 28 -4.10 11.77 7.22
C ASN A 28 -3.31 12.42 6.08
N GLU A 29 -2.02 12.69 6.29
CA GLU A 29 -1.17 13.22 5.23
C GLU A 29 -0.97 12.21 4.11
N LEU A 30 -0.87 10.92 4.43
CA LEU A 30 -0.83 9.85 3.44
C LEU A 30 -2.07 9.85 2.55
N ILE A 31 -3.27 9.94 3.12
CA ILE A 31 -4.52 9.97 2.34
C ILE A 31 -4.49 11.13 1.33
N ARG A 32 -4.08 12.33 1.77
CA ARG A 32 -3.92 13.50 0.89
C ARG A 32 -2.85 13.27 -0.17
N HIS A 33 -1.73 12.67 0.20
CA HIS A 33 -0.63 12.35 -0.70
C HIS A 33 -1.04 11.35 -1.80
N LEU A 34 -1.88 10.37 -1.44
CA LEU A 34 -2.50 9.41 -2.36
C LEU A 34 -3.57 10.06 -3.26
N GLY A 35 -4.09 11.23 -2.88
CA GLY A 35 -5.18 11.92 -3.58
C GLY A 35 -6.53 11.25 -3.34
N LEU A 36 -6.76 10.73 -2.12
CA LEU A 36 -7.94 9.95 -1.74
C LEU A 36 -8.68 10.57 -0.54
N ALA A 37 -8.53 11.87 -0.31
CA ALA A 37 -9.08 12.57 0.85
C ALA A 37 -10.61 12.57 0.94
N GLU A 38 -11.29 12.36 -0.18
CA GLU A 38 -12.75 12.25 -0.25
C GLU A 38 -13.24 10.78 -0.18
N GLU A 39 -12.33 9.82 -0.32
CA GLU A 39 -12.65 8.39 -0.46
C GLU A 39 -12.27 7.57 0.78
N LEU A 40 -11.20 7.97 1.47
CA LEU A 40 -10.63 7.23 2.58
C LEU A 40 -10.60 8.04 3.87
N THR A 41 -10.86 7.35 4.96
CA THR A 41 -10.70 7.87 6.32
C THR A 41 -9.40 7.39 6.95
N GLN A 42 -8.94 8.10 7.98
CA GLN A 42 -7.80 7.67 8.79
C GLN A 42 -7.99 6.26 9.38
N SER A 43 -9.21 5.95 9.84
CA SER A 43 -9.57 4.65 10.41
C SER A 43 -9.40 3.52 9.40
N GLU A 44 -9.69 3.76 8.12
CA GLU A 44 -9.48 2.77 7.06
C GLU A 44 -7.99 2.53 6.80
N ILE A 45 -7.17 3.58 6.74
CA ILE A 45 -5.71 3.43 6.67
C ILE A 45 -5.18 2.62 7.86
N SER A 46 -5.64 2.93 9.07
CA SER A 46 -5.28 2.17 10.27
C SER A 46 -5.71 0.70 10.19
N ALA A 47 -6.87 0.40 9.61
CA ALA A 47 -7.31 -0.98 9.40
C ALA A 47 -6.44 -1.72 8.36
N TYR A 48 -6.00 -1.02 7.31
CA TYR A 48 -5.09 -1.55 6.30
C TYR A 48 -3.69 -1.84 6.86
N GLU A 49 -3.10 -0.87 7.57
CA GLU A 49 -1.77 -1.00 8.18
C GLU A 49 -1.71 -2.08 9.29
N ARG A 50 -2.85 -2.44 9.87
CA ARG A 50 -2.97 -3.54 10.85
C ARG A 50 -3.42 -4.87 10.25
N GLY A 51 -3.65 -4.93 8.94
CA GLY A 51 -4.09 -6.15 8.25
C GLY A 51 -5.51 -6.61 8.61
N LEU A 52 -6.31 -5.74 9.23
CA LEU A 52 -7.71 -6.00 9.57
C LEU A 52 -8.62 -5.94 8.34
N ARG A 53 -8.23 -5.14 7.35
CA ARG A 53 -8.94 -4.99 6.07
C ARG A 53 -7.92 -4.93 4.94
N GLU A 54 -8.26 -5.49 3.80
CA GLU A 54 -7.46 -5.36 2.58
C GLU A 54 -7.90 -4.09 1.82
N PRO A 55 -6.97 -3.23 1.40
CA PRO A 55 -7.30 -2.11 0.52
C PRO A 55 -7.75 -2.61 -0.85
N PRO A 56 -8.69 -1.90 -1.51
CA PRO A 56 -9.03 -2.22 -2.89
C PRO A 56 -7.86 -1.93 -3.84
N LEU A 57 -7.84 -2.60 -5.00
CA LEU A 57 -6.73 -2.53 -5.96
C LEU A 57 -6.38 -1.10 -6.39
N HIS A 58 -7.36 -0.21 -6.53
CA HIS A 58 -7.10 1.19 -6.90
C HIS A 58 -6.30 1.93 -5.82
N VAL A 59 -6.51 1.63 -4.53
CA VAL A 59 -5.73 2.18 -3.42
C VAL A 59 -4.30 1.65 -3.49
N LEU A 60 -4.12 0.33 -3.63
CA LEU A 60 -2.79 -0.27 -3.77
C LEU A 60 -2.00 0.32 -4.95
N LEU A 61 -2.68 0.56 -6.08
CA LEU A 61 -2.07 1.19 -7.24
C LEU A 61 -1.61 2.64 -6.95
N LYS A 62 -2.38 3.40 -6.17
CA LYS A 62 -1.98 4.75 -5.72
C LYS A 62 -0.75 4.68 -4.80
N TYR A 63 -0.72 3.73 -3.87
CA TYR A 63 0.47 3.48 -3.03
C TYR A 63 1.70 3.20 -3.88
N ALA A 64 1.62 2.24 -4.81
CA ALA A 64 2.74 1.87 -5.66
C ALA A 64 3.26 3.06 -6.47
N ARG A 65 2.36 3.84 -7.09
CA ARG A 65 2.71 5.04 -7.87
C ARG A 65 3.37 6.12 -7.03
N LYS A 66 2.86 6.39 -5.83
CA LYS A 66 3.40 7.43 -4.93
C LYS A 66 4.70 7.01 -4.26
N ALA A 67 4.86 5.72 -3.97
CA ALA A 67 6.11 5.13 -3.50
C ALA A 67 7.14 4.95 -4.65
N GLY A 68 6.74 5.07 -5.92
CA GLY A 68 7.65 4.87 -7.05
C GLY A 68 8.13 3.43 -7.17
N ILE A 69 7.24 2.47 -6.89
CA ILE A 69 7.50 1.03 -6.99
C ILE A 69 6.48 0.37 -7.92
N CYS A 70 6.80 -0.83 -8.40
CA CYS A 70 5.83 -1.66 -9.10
C CYS A 70 4.84 -2.29 -8.09
N LEU A 71 3.63 -2.61 -8.54
CA LEU A 71 2.56 -3.09 -7.65
C LEU A 71 2.86 -4.49 -7.07
N ASP A 72 3.55 -5.34 -7.83
CA ASP A 72 4.07 -6.65 -7.42
C ASP A 72 4.88 -6.56 -6.12
N VAL A 73 5.70 -5.52 -5.95
CA VAL A 73 6.47 -5.28 -4.71
C VAL A 73 5.55 -5.19 -3.48
N LEU A 74 4.31 -4.70 -3.62
CA LEU A 74 3.34 -4.65 -2.52
C LEU A 74 2.70 -6.01 -2.21
N VAL A 75 2.40 -6.79 -3.25
CA VAL A 75 1.55 -7.99 -3.14
C VAL A 75 2.32 -9.31 -3.13
N ASP A 76 3.61 -9.30 -3.46
CA ASP A 76 4.49 -10.46 -3.39
C ASP A 76 5.22 -10.49 -2.05
N ASP A 77 4.89 -11.44 -1.18
CA ASP A 77 5.48 -11.57 0.15
C ASP A 77 6.99 -11.89 0.13
N GLY A 78 7.52 -12.41 -0.99
CA GLY A 78 8.93 -12.71 -1.18
C GLY A 78 9.80 -11.50 -1.54
N ILE A 79 9.21 -10.34 -1.81
CA ILE A 79 9.92 -9.12 -2.20
C ILE A 79 9.84 -8.08 -1.08
N ASP A 80 11.00 -7.54 -0.68
CA ASP A 80 11.07 -6.44 0.28
C ASP A 80 10.89 -5.08 -0.39
N LEU A 81 10.37 -4.10 0.37
CA LEU A 81 10.33 -2.71 -0.06
C LEU A 81 11.74 -2.13 -0.16
N PRO A 82 12.00 -1.22 -1.13
CA PRO A 82 13.26 -0.51 -1.19
C PRO A 82 13.43 0.38 0.05
N THR A 83 14.68 0.53 0.50
CA THR A 83 15.03 1.29 1.71
C THR A 83 14.78 2.79 1.60
N ARG A 84 14.60 3.33 0.39
CA ARG A 84 14.32 4.75 0.13
C ARG A 84 13.12 4.89 -0.81
N LEU A 85 12.22 5.79 -0.45
CA LEU A 85 11.04 6.16 -1.22
C LEU A 85 10.96 7.69 -1.40
N PRO A 86 10.42 8.20 -2.52
CA PRO A 86 9.95 7.44 -3.68
C PRO A 86 11.13 6.83 -4.47
N SER A 87 10.96 5.60 -4.95
CA SER A 87 11.94 4.92 -5.80
C SER A 87 11.67 5.20 -7.29
N LYS A 88 12.51 4.66 -8.18
CA LYS A 88 12.25 4.64 -9.62
C LYS A 88 11.79 3.23 -10.01
N PRO A 89 10.52 3.04 -10.38
CA PRO A 89 10.03 1.71 -10.69
C PRO A 89 10.65 1.25 -12.02
N LYS A 90 11.30 0.10 -12.01
CA LYS A 90 11.84 -0.53 -13.22
C LYS A 90 10.69 -1.20 -13.97
N HIS A 91 9.90 -0.41 -14.67
CA HIS A 91 8.98 -0.96 -15.66
C HIS A 91 9.82 -1.37 -16.87
N ASN A 92 9.93 -2.67 -17.12
CA ASN A 92 10.43 -3.16 -18.40
C ASN A 92 9.25 -3.06 -19.37
N ILE A 93 9.07 -1.88 -19.99
CA ILE A 93 8.03 -1.63 -21.00
C ILE A 93 8.56 -2.05 -22.36
#